data_AF-A0A5A7SN11-F1
#
_entry.id   AF-A0A5A7SN11-F1
#
_cell.length_a   1.000
_cell.length_b   1.000
_cell.length_c   1.000
_cell.angle_alpha   90.00
_cell.angle_beta   90.00
_cell.angle_gamma   90.00
#
_symmetry.space_group_name_H-M   'P 1'
#
loop_
_entity.id
_entity.type
_entity.pdbx_description
1 polymer ?
#
loop_
_entity_poly.entity_id
_entity_poly.type
_entity_poly.pdbx_seq_one_letter_code
_entity_poly.pdbx_strand_id
1 'polypeptide(L)'
;MREQQQPAPPAPAPAPALAPAPAPAPVPVAPQVVPDQLSAEAKHLRDFKKYNPTTFDGSLEDPTRAQLWLSSLETIFRYMKCPKDQKVQCAVFMLTDRGTAWWETTERMLGGDVSQITWQQFKESFYAKFFSASLRDAKRQEFLNLE
;
A
#
# COMPACT_ATOMS: atom_id res chain seq x y z
N MET A 1 -30.07 -23.37 74.61
CA MET A 1 -29.08 -22.95 73.59
C MET A 1 -27.83 -22.44 74.30
N ARG A 2 -26.79 -23.27 74.40
CA ARG A 2 -25.43 -22.92 74.84
C ARG A 2 -24.49 -23.94 74.20
N GLU A 3 -24.20 -23.76 72.92
CA GLU A 3 -23.21 -24.58 72.22
C GLU A 3 -21.82 -24.03 72.53
N GLN A 4 -20.98 -24.90 73.07
CA GLN A 4 -19.60 -24.61 73.42
C GLN A 4 -18.80 -24.41 72.14
N GLN A 5 -18.37 -23.16 71.92
CA GLN A 5 -17.50 -22.80 70.82
C GLN A 5 -16.08 -23.26 71.16
N GLN A 6 -15.64 -24.36 70.54
CA GLN A 6 -14.26 -24.82 70.63
C GLN A 6 -13.32 -23.81 69.95
N PRO A 7 -12.11 -23.54 70.48
CA PRO A 7 -11.22 -22.52 69.93
C PRO A 7 -10.78 -22.85 68.51
N ALA A 8 -10.91 -21.89 67.59
CA ALA A 8 -10.41 -21.99 66.24
C ALA A 8 -8.87 -22.14 66.23
N PRO A 9 -8.28 -22.90 65.29
CA PRO A 9 -6.83 -23.00 65.16
C PRO A 9 -6.20 -21.62 64.86
N PRO A 10 -4.96 -21.37 65.31
CA PRO A 10 -4.28 -20.10 65.08
C PRO A 10 -4.12 -19.86 63.57
N ALA A 11 -4.40 -18.63 63.14
CA ALA A 11 -4.28 -18.19 61.76
C ALA A 11 -2.86 -18.45 61.22
N PRO A 12 -2.70 -18.89 59.95
CA PRO A 12 -1.38 -19.03 59.36
C PRO A 12 -0.72 -17.64 59.26
N ALA A 13 0.54 -17.56 59.71
CA ALA A 13 1.38 -16.38 59.59
C ALA A 13 1.47 -15.89 58.14
N PRO A 14 1.61 -14.57 57.90
CA PRO A 14 1.67 -14.04 56.54
C PRO A 14 2.90 -14.58 55.82
N ALA A 15 2.67 -15.22 54.67
CA ALA A 15 3.74 -15.52 53.74
C ALA A 15 4.43 -14.20 53.32
N PRO A 16 5.76 -14.19 53.17
CA PRO A 16 6.46 -13.00 52.71
C PRO A 16 5.89 -12.61 51.34
N ALA A 17 5.46 -11.35 51.23
CA ALA A 17 5.03 -10.75 49.98
C ALA A 17 6.14 -10.98 48.95
N LEU A 18 5.85 -11.78 47.91
CA LEU A 18 6.67 -11.76 46.71
C LEU A 18 6.68 -10.31 46.22
N ALA A 19 7.87 -9.71 46.23
CA ALA A 19 8.12 -8.43 45.58
C ALA A 19 7.58 -8.48 44.14
N PRO A 20 7.07 -7.38 43.59
CA PRO A 20 6.62 -7.35 42.21
C PRO A 20 7.79 -7.79 41.31
N ALA A 21 7.52 -8.77 40.44
CA ALA A 21 8.44 -9.13 39.37
C ALA A 21 8.83 -7.84 38.60
N PRO A 22 10.10 -7.68 38.20
CA PRO A 22 10.45 -6.58 37.32
C PRO A 22 9.61 -6.74 36.05
N ALA A 23 8.89 -5.68 35.68
CA ALA A 23 8.24 -5.58 34.37
C ALA A 23 9.26 -5.99 33.28
N PRO A 24 8.83 -6.63 32.18
CA PRO A 24 9.72 -6.81 31.05
C PRO A 24 10.25 -5.43 30.66
N ALA A 25 11.56 -5.25 30.83
CA ALA A 25 12.26 -4.05 30.41
C ALA A 25 11.91 -3.80 28.93
N PRO A 26 11.69 -2.55 28.49
CA PRO A 26 11.64 -2.28 27.06
C PRO A 26 12.95 -2.78 26.47
N VAL A 27 12.85 -3.76 25.57
CA VAL A 27 13.97 -4.18 24.75
C VAL A 27 14.66 -2.91 24.20
N PRO A 28 15.99 -2.78 24.26
CA PRO A 28 16.66 -1.70 23.56
C PRO A 28 16.30 -1.85 22.09
N VAL A 29 15.48 -0.93 21.59
CA VAL A 29 15.20 -0.80 20.16
C VAL A 29 16.56 -0.48 19.54
N ALA A 30 17.22 -1.52 19.00
CA ALA A 30 18.39 -1.37 18.17
C ALA A 30 18.09 -0.29 17.11
N PRO A 31 19.07 0.56 16.73
CA PRO A 31 18.83 1.69 15.84
C PRO A 31 18.12 1.24 14.56
N GLN A 32 16.84 1.58 14.52
CA GLN A 32 15.97 1.75 13.38
C GLN A 32 16.72 1.65 12.03
N VAL A 33 16.61 0.51 11.34
CA VAL A 33 17.00 0.35 9.93
C VAL A 33 15.95 1.06 9.05
N VAL A 34 15.79 2.37 9.24
CA VAL A 34 14.82 3.20 8.53
C VAL A 34 15.43 4.38 7.75
N PRO A 35 16.66 4.87 8.04
CA PRO A 35 17.25 5.92 7.21
C PRO A 35 17.63 5.46 5.79
N ASP A 36 18.17 4.24 5.65
CA ASP A 36 18.66 3.73 4.36
C ASP A 36 17.54 3.37 3.38
N GLN A 37 16.41 2.85 3.87
CA GLN A 37 15.25 2.50 3.02
C GLN A 37 14.61 3.75 2.42
N LEU A 38 14.35 4.76 3.25
CA LEU A 38 13.76 6.03 2.81
C LEU A 38 14.70 6.79 1.86
N SER A 39 16.02 6.68 2.10
CA SER A 39 17.06 7.23 1.22
C SER A 39 17.11 6.50 -0.14
N ALA A 40 16.96 5.17 -0.15
CA ALA A 40 16.92 4.36 -1.36
C ALA A 40 15.64 4.61 -2.18
N GLU A 41 14.48 4.72 -1.54
CA GLU A 41 13.20 5.15 -2.16
C GLU A 41 13.32 6.55 -2.76
N ALA A 42 13.83 7.52 -1.99
CA ALA A 42 14.03 8.89 -2.46
C ALA A 42 15.05 8.97 -3.60
N LYS A 43 16.07 8.11 -3.61
CA LYS A 43 17.02 8.01 -4.73
C LYS A 43 16.34 7.43 -5.98
N HIS A 44 15.57 6.35 -5.84
CA HIS A 44 14.83 5.77 -6.97
C HIS A 44 13.83 6.75 -7.57
N LEU A 45 13.11 7.50 -6.74
CA LEU A 45 12.14 8.49 -7.23
C LEU A 45 12.84 9.67 -7.96
N ARG A 46 14.01 10.10 -7.46
CA ARG A 46 14.83 11.13 -8.12
C ARG A 46 15.38 10.64 -9.47
N ASP A 47 15.91 9.43 -9.51
CA ASP A 47 16.40 8.79 -10.73
C ASP A 47 15.24 8.60 -11.73
N PHE A 48 14.08 8.14 -11.26
CA PHE A 48 12.85 7.98 -12.06
C PHE A 48 12.40 9.31 -12.69
N LYS A 49 12.34 10.40 -11.93
CA LYS A 49 11.96 11.72 -12.43
C LYS A 49 12.93 12.26 -13.49
N LYS A 50 14.22 11.88 -13.42
CA LYS A 50 15.23 12.24 -14.43
C LYS A 50 14.92 11.69 -15.83
N TYR A 51 14.18 10.58 -15.91
CA TYR A 51 13.75 10.00 -17.18
C TYR A 51 12.51 10.69 -17.78
N ASN A 52 12.01 11.76 -17.17
CA ASN A 52 10.81 12.49 -17.58
C ASN A 52 9.65 11.54 -17.92
N PRO A 53 9.24 10.66 -16.97
CA PRO A 53 8.09 9.82 -17.17
C PRO A 53 6.88 10.70 -17.51
N THR A 54 6.12 10.28 -18.52
CA THR A 54 4.88 10.96 -18.89
C THR A 54 3.90 10.88 -17.72
N THR A 55 3.22 11.98 -17.40
CA THR A 55 2.10 11.97 -16.45
C THR A 55 0.83 11.46 -17.14
N PHE A 56 -0.11 10.93 -16.36
CA PHE A 56 -1.41 10.53 -16.88
C PHE A 56 -2.53 11.16 -16.07
N ASP A 57 -3.38 11.92 -16.77
CA ASP A 57 -4.48 12.66 -16.17
C ASP A 57 -5.71 11.80 -15.86
N GLY A 58 -5.74 10.53 -16.28
CA GLY A 58 -6.91 9.67 -16.12
C GLY A 58 -8.00 9.89 -17.17
N SER A 59 -7.68 10.49 -18.32
CA SER A 59 -8.64 10.57 -19.43
C SER A 59 -9.06 9.16 -19.91
N LEU A 60 -10.37 9.01 -20.10
CA LEU A 60 -11.01 7.82 -20.68
C LEU A 60 -11.29 7.97 -22.19
N GLU A 61 -11.00 9.15 -22.75
CA GLU A 61 -11.33 9.51 -24.14
C GLU A 61 -10.43 8.76 -25.13
N ASP A 62 -9.16 8.59 -24.75
CA ASP A 62 -8.12 7.94 -25.56
C ASP A 62 -7.47 6.76 -24.82
N PRO A 63 -7.97 5.52 -25.00
CA PRO A 63 -7.35 4.35 -24.37
C PRO A 63 -5.88 4.16 -24.81
N THR A 64 -5.51 4.63 -26.01
CA THR A 64 -4.13 4.63 -26.49
C THR A 64 -3.20 5.44 -25.60
N ARG A 65 -3.65 6.58 -25.05
CA ARG A 65 -2.83 7.41 -24.14
C ARG A 65 -2.56 6.68 -22.83
N ALA A 66 -3.58 6.03 -22.26
CA ALA A 66 -3.44 5.18 -21.08
C ALA A 66 -2.47 4.02 -21.32
N GLN A 67 -2.51 3.41 -22.52
CA GLN A 67 -1.66 2.27 -22.87
C GLN A 67 -0.20 2.70 -23.02
N LEU A 68 0.03 3.82 -23.71
CA LEU A 68 1.36 4.37 -23.94
C LEU A 68 2.00 4.76 -22.61
N TRP A 69 1.24 5.42 -21.73
CA TRP A 69 1.69 5.77 -20.40
C TRP A 69 2.16 4.55 -19.59
N LEU A 70 1.33 3.50 -19.51
CA LEU A 70 1.70 2.30 -18.77
C LEU A 70 2.92 1.60 -19.37
N SER A 71 3.02 1.57 -20.70
CA SER A 71 4.16 0.98 -21.42
C SER A 71 5.46 1.76 -21.17
N SER A 72 5.39 3.10 -21.12
CA SER A 72 6.52 3.96 -20.77
C SER A 72 7.01 3.68 -19.35
N LEU A 73 6.09 3.55 -18.37
CA LEU A 73 6.45 3.17 -17.01
C LEU A 73 7.13 1.81 -16.93
N GLU A 74 6.59 0.79 -17.60
CA GLU A 74 7.19 -0.56 -17.60
C GLU A 74 8.58 -0.58 -18.25
N THR A 75 8.81 0.25 -19.26
CA THR A 75 10.12 0.41 -19.90
C THR A 75 11.12 1.03 -18.95
N ILE A 76 10.74 2.13 -18.27
CA ILE A 76 11.59 2.82 -17.30
C ILE A 76 11.91 1.89 -16.11
N PHE A 77 10.91 1.20 -15.57
CA PHE A 77 11.11 0.26 -14.47
C PHE A 77 12.05 -0.89 -14.84
N ARG A 78 12.00 -1.37 -16.08
CA ARG A 78 12.91 -2.40 -16.58
C ARG A 78 14.33 -1.87 -16.69
N TYR A 79 14.49 -0.68 -17.26
CA TYR A 79 15.79 -0.06 -17.47
C TYR A 79 16.52 0.21 -16.15
N MET A 80 15.81 0.76 -15.15
CA MET A 80 16.37 1.05 -13.83
C MET A 80 16.44 -0.17 -12.89
N LYS A 81 15.89 -1.32 -13.29
CA LYS A 81 15.68 -2.48 -12.40
C LYS A 81 14.92 -2.08 -11.12
N CYS A 82 13.87 -1.29 -11.28
CA CYS A 82 13.05 -0.79 -10.18
C CYS A 82 12.51 -1.96 -9.33
N PRO A 83 12.72 -1.94 -8.00
CA PRO A 83 12.25 -2.99 -7.11
C PRO A 83 10.73 -3.09 -7.16
N LYS A 84 10.21 -4.33 -7.05
CA LYS A 84 8.78 -4.62 -7.26
C LYS A 84 7.87 -3.81 -6.32
N ASP A 85 8.32 -3.61 -5.09
CA ASP A 85 7.62 -2.89 -4.02
C ASP A 85 7.43 -1.39 -4.31
N GLN A 86 8.37 -0.77 -5.03
CA GLN A 86 8.34 0.68 -5.32
C GLN A 86 7.58 1.03 -6.60
N LYS A 87 7.22 0.05 -7.44
CA LYS A 87 6.61 0.31 -8.76
C LYS A 87 5.27 1.01 -8.65
N VAL A 88 4.42 0.58 -7.71
CA VAL A 88 3.08 1.14 -7.53
C VAL A 88 3.19 2.58 -7.05
N GLN A 89 4.00 2.85 -6.01
CA GLN A 89 4.24 4.21 -5.53
C GLN A 89 4.75 5.15 -6.64
N CYS A 90 5.70 4.69 -7.47
CA CYS A 90 6.20 5.46 -8.61
C CYS A 90 5.09 5.75 -9.63
N ALA A 91 4.24 4.77 -9.95
CA ALA A 91 3.15 4.95 -10.91
C ALA A 91 2.08 5.90 -10.38
N VAL A 92 1.71 5.77 -9.11
CA VAL A 92 0.74 6.65 -8.43
C VAL A 92 1.23 8.08 -8.41
N PHE A 93 2.52 8.31 -8.15
CA PHE A 93 3.14 9.63 -8.23
C PHE A 93 3.04 10.28 -9.62
N MET A 94 2.91 9.48 -10.68
CA MET A 94 2.75 9.96 -12.06
C MET A 94 1.30 10.15 -12.50
N LEU A 95 0.34 9.74 -11.69
CA LEU A 95 -1.06 10.03 -11.91
C LEU A 95 -1.36 11.49 -11.50
N THR A 96 -2.22 12.14 -12.27
CA THR A 96 -2.67 13.50 -12.01
C THR A 96 -4.19 13.59 -12.20
N ASP A 97 -4.83 14.61 -11.63
CA ASP A 97 -6.25 14.93 -11.86
C ASP A 97 -7.18 13.72 -11.61
N ARG A 98 -7.98 13.32 -12.62
CA ARG A 98 -8.90 12.17 -12.55
C ARG A 98 -8.17 10.85 -12.27
N GLY A 99 -6.91 10.72 -12.71
CA GLY A 99 -6.07 9.57 -12.43
C GLY A 99 -5.80 9.41 -10.93
N THR A 100 -5.47 10.51 -10.25
CA THR A 100 -5.22 10.52 -8.80
C THR A 100 -6.50 10.17 -8.02
N ALA A 101 -7.62 10.83 -8.34
CA ALA A 101 -8.91 10.58 -7.67
C ALA A 101 -9.40 9.12 -7.86
N TRP A 102 -9.17 8.55 -9.04
CA TRP A 102 -9.45 7.15 -9.30
C TRP A 102 -8.60 6.25 -8.39
N TRP A 103 -7.29 6.50 -8.31
CA TRP A 103 -6.39 5.68 -7.51
C TRP A 103 -6.74 5.70 -6.02
N GLU A 104 -7.03 6.87 -5.45
CA GLU A 104 -7.44 6.99 -4.03
C GLU A 104 -8.66 6.12 -3.70
N THR A 105 -9.59 6.00 -4.65
CA THR A 105 -10.77 5.15 -4.50
C THR A 105 -10.40 3.67 -4.63
N THR A 106 -9.60 3.30 -5.62
CA THR A 106 -9.15 1.92 -5.85
C THR A 106 -8.27 1.40 -4.74
N GLU A 107 -7.34 2.20 -4.23
CA GLU A 107 -6.47 1.85 -3.10
C GLU A 107 -7.30 1.49 -1.86
N ARG A 108 -8.34 2.28 -1.54
CA ARG A 108 -9.27 1.98 -0.46
C ARG A 108 -9.99 0.65 -0.65
N MET A 109 -10.38 0.33 -1.88
CA MET A 109 -11.01 -0.96 -2.21
C MET A 109 -10.03 -2.14 -2.09
N LEU A 110 -8.74 -1.89 -2.25
CA LEU A 110 -7.66 -2.88 -2.17
C LEU A 110 -7.03 -3.03 -0.79
N GLY A 111 -7.61 -2.40 0.24
CA GLY A 111 -7.15 -2.52 1.64
C GLY A 111 -6.48 -1.26 2.20
N GLY A 112 -6.30 -0.21 1.40
CA GLY A 112 -5.89 1.12 1.88
C GLY A 112 -4.40 1.31 2.16
N ASP A 113 -3.54 0.32 1.84
CA ASP A 113 -2.09 0.45 2.00
C ASP A 113 -1.40 0.21 0.65
N VAL A 114 -0.84 1.28 0.07
CA VAL A 114 -0.20 1.25 -1.26
C VAL A 114 0.98 0.28 -1.33
N SER A 115 1.70 0.10 -0.21
CA SER A 115 2.89 -0.76 -0.12
C SER A 115 2.52 -2.25 -0.18
N GLN A 116 1.29 -2.61 0.21
CA GLN A 116 0.77 -3.97 0.04
C GLN A 116 0.23 -4.24 -1.38
N ILE A 117 -0.02 -3.19 -2.16
CA ILE A 117 -0.58 -3.36 -3.50
C ILE A 117 0.52 -3.77 -4.48
N THR A 118 0.36 -4.95 -5.08
CA THR A 118 1.32 -5.42 -6.08
C THR A 118 1.19 -4.66 -7.41
N TRP A 119 2.29 -4.57 -8.16
CA TRP A 119 2.27 -4.03 -9.53
C TRP A 119 1.24 -4.74 -10.43
N GLN A 120 1.01 -6.04 -10.21
CA GLN A 120 0.00 -6.78 -10.94
C GLN A 120 -1.41 -6.25 -10.62
N GLN A 121 -1.77 -6.11 -9.35
CA GLN A 121 -3.07 -5.60 -8.93
C GLN A 121 -3.34 -4.19 -9.46
N PHE A 122 -2.30 -3.34 -9.44
CA PHE A 122 -2.37 -2.00 -10.04
C PHE A 122 -2.76 -2.09 -11.52
N LYS A 123 -2.06 -2.91 -12.31
CA LYS A 123 -2.33 -3.08 -13.74
C LYS A 123 -3.73 -3.65 -14.01
N GLU A 124 -4.15 -4.66 -13.26
CA GLU A 124 -5.50 -5.23 -13.38
C GLU A 124 -6.57 -4.16 -13.18
N SER A 125 -6.45 -3.36 -12.11
CA SER A 125 -7.37 -2.26 -11.81
C SER A 125 -7.32 -1.17 -12.89
N PHE A 126 -6.13 -0.83 -13.37
CA PHE A 126 -5.91 0.15 -14.42
C PHE A 126 -6.58 -0.28 -15.74
N TYR A 127 -6.36 -1.52 -16.19
CA TYR A 127 -7.00 -2.04 -17.39
C TYR A 127 -8.52 -2.15 -17.24
N ALA A 128 -9.01 -2.56 -16.08
CA ALA A 128 -10.45 -2.59 -15.81
C ALA A 128 -11.09 -1.20 -15.92
N LYS A 129 -10.41 -0.15 -15.44
CA LYS A 129 -10.92 1.22 -15.46
C LYS A 129 -10.84 1.88 -16.85
N PHE A 130 -9.65 1.86 -17.45
CA PHE A 130 -9.35 2.65 -18.66
C PHE A 130 -9.53 1.86 -19.96
N PHE A 131 -9.68 0.53 -19.89
CA PHE A 131 -9.87 -0.35 -21.05
C PHE A 131 -11.10 -1.26 -20.88
N SER A 132 -12.10 -0.82 -20.12
CA SER A 132 -13.35 -1.58 -19.91
C SER A 132 -13.99 -2.00 -21.23
N ALA A 133 -14.77 -3.10 -21.20
CA ALA A 133 -15.46 -3.62 -22.38
C ALA A 133 -16.29 -2.53 -23.08
N SER A 134 -16.98 -1.70 -22.31
CA SER A 134 -17.80 -0.60 -22.81
C SER A 134 -17.04 0.43 -23.63
N LEU A 135 -15.77 0.73 -23.31
CA LEU A 135 -14.93 1.62 -24.13
C LEU A 135 -14.51 0.95 -25.45
N ARG A 136 -14.28 -0.37 -25.44
CA ARG A 136 -14.00 -1.14 -26.67
C ARG A 136 -15.24 -1.25 -27.56
N ASP A 137 -16.40 -1.46 -26.96
CA ASP A 137 -17.68 -1.55 -27.66
C ASP A 137 -18.09 -0.18 -28.24
N ALA A 138 -17.89 0.92 -27.51
CA ALA A 138 -18.11 2.27 -28.02
C ALA A 138 -17.22 2.58 -29.23
N LYS A 139 -15.91 2.26 -29.16
CA LYS A 139 -15.00 2.43 -30.31
C LYS A 139 -15.41 1.55 -31.49
N ARG A 140 -15.80 0.29 -31.26
CA ARG A 140 -16.31 -0.59 -32.31
C ARG A 140 -17.58 -0.02 -32.96
N GLN A 141 -18.49 0.55 -32.17
CA GLN A 141 -19.70 1.19 -32.68
C GLN A 141 -19.40 2.47 -33.48
N GLU A 142 -18.44 3.29 -33.06
CA GLU A 142 -17.98 4.44 -33.89
C GLU A 142 -17.47 3.97 -35.26
N PHE A 143 -16.68 2.89 -35.31
CA PHE A 143 -16.21 2.31 -36.57
C PHE A 143 -17.33 1.73 -37.44
N LEU A 144 -18.38 1.15 -36.84
CA LEU A 144 -19.52 0.60 -37.57
C LEU A 144 -20.49 1.67 -38.07
N ASN A 145 -20.58 2.81 -37.39
CA ASN A 145 -21.45 3.94 -37.77
C ASN A 145 -20.82 4.90 -38.79
N LEU A 146 -19.57 4.65 -39.18
CA LEU A 146 -18.85 5.38 -40.23
C LEU A 146 -19.03 4.76 -41.63
N GLU A 147 -19.87 3.72 -41.77
CA GLU A 147 -20.25 3.08 -43.05
C GLU A 147 -21.60 3.60 -43.58
#